data_AF-A0A660N5U3-F1
#
_entry.id   AF-A0A660N5U3-F1
#
_cell.length_a   1.000
_cell.length_b   1.000
_cell.length_c   1.000
_cell.angle_alpha   90.00
_cell.angle_beta   90.00
_cell.angle_gamma   90.00
#
_symmetry.space_group_name_H-M   'P 1'
#
loop_
_entity.id
_entity.type
_entity.pdbx_description
1 polymer ?
#
loop_
_entity_poly.entity_id
_entity_poly.type
_entity_poly.pdbx_seq_one_letter_code
_entity_poly.pdbx_strand_id
1 'polypeptide(L)'
;MNRLNKTDDVRIDAVTELLPPIAHLYELPISDEAEKLVVQTRQEIADLVHGKDNRLLVIVGPCSIHDPAAAVEYAQRLLPLRRQYEKELLIVMRVYFEKPRTTVG
;
A
#
# COMPACT_ATOMS: atom_id res chain seq x y z
N MET A 1 33.24 18.64 -13.47
CA MET A 1 33.66 17.65 -12.46
C MET A 1 33.67 18.34 -11.11
N ASN A 2 32.63 18.12 -10.30
CA ASN A 2 32.55 18.73 -8.98
C ASN A 2 33.72 18.22 -8.13
N ARG A 3 34.55 19.15 -7.63
CA ARG A 3 35.47 18.85 -6.54
C ARG A 3 34.62 18.69 -5.28
N LEU A 4 34.31 17.46 -4.91
CA LEU A 4 33.78 17.16 -3.57
C LEU A 4 34.84 17.61 -2.55
N ASN A 5 34.49 18.65 -1.80
CA ASN A 5 35.25 19.18 -0.70
C ASN A 5 35.27 18.16 0.44
N LYS A 6 36.34 18.13 1.25
CA LYS A 6 36.52 17.15 2.36
C LYS A 6 35.45 17.18 3.45
N THR A 7 34.52 18.14 3.37
CA THR A 7 33.37 18.32 4.26
C THR A 7 32.10 17.69 3.70
N ASP A 8 32.11 17.20 2.46
CA ASP A 8 30.96 16.60 1.79
C ASP A 8 30.94 15.08 1.97
N ASP A 9 29.75 14.51 2.15
CA ASP A 9 29.51 13.06 2.27
C ASP A 9 30.41 12.28 3.26
N VAL A 10 30.91 12.94 4.31
CA VAL A 10 31.90 12.41 5.26
C VAL A 10 31.47 11.09 5.97
N ARG A 11 30.16 10.82 6.05
CA ARG A 11 29.58 9.62 6.68
C ARG A 11 28.59 8.89 5.77
N ILE A 12 28.76 9.01 4.46
CA ILE A 12 27.93 8.32 3.47
C ILE A 12 28.71 7.13 2.93
N ASP A 13 28.19 5.93 3.13
CA ASP A 13 28.81 4.71 2.59
C ASP A 13 28.67 4.66 1.05
N ALA A 14 27.49 5.00 0.54
CA ALA A 14 27.22 5.08 -0.89
C ALA A 14 25.95 5.92 -1.18
N VAL A 15 25.92 6.51 -2.37
CA VAL A 15 24.69 7.05 -2.99
C VAL A 15 24.37 6.16 -4.19
N THR A 16 23.17 5.57 -4.19
CA THR A 16 22.72 4.68 -5.27
C THR A 16 21.53 5.30 -5.99
N GLU A 17 21.59 5.34 -7.31
CA GLU A 17 20.46 5.78 -8.12
C GLU A 17 19.31 4.77 -8.02
N LEU A 18 18.09 5.29 -7.87
CA LEU A 18 16.87 4.50 -7.90
C LEU A 18 16.17 4.72 -9.23
N LEU A 19 15.45 3.70 -9.70
CA LEU A 19 14.57 3.85 -10.85
C LEU A 19 13.52 4.93 -10.56
N PRO A 20 13.23 5.82 -11.52
CA PRO A 20 12.23 6.85 -11.32
C PRO A 20 10.83 6.23 -11.28
N PRO A 21 9.85 6.86 -10.60
CA PRO A 21 8.47 6.34 -10.52
C PRO A 21 7.85 6.00 -11.88
N ILE A 22 8.16 6.78 -12.92
CA ILE A 22 7.64 6.55 -14.29
C ILE A 22 8.06 5.21 -14.88
N ALA A 23 9.24 4.67 -14.53
CA ALA A 23 9.65 3.36 -15.01
C ALA A 23 8.71 2.27 -14.49
N HIS A 24 8.31 2.33 -13.22
CA HIS A 24 7.35 1.39 -12.65
C HIS A 24 5.94 1.59 -13.18
N LEU A 25 5.50 2.83 -13.39
CA LEU A 25 4.19 3.12 -13.97
C LEU A 25 4.07 2.65 -15.42
N TYR A 26 5.18 2.64 -16.16
CA TYR A 26 5.22 2.13 -17.53
C TYR A 26 5.15 0.60 -17.58
N GLU A 27 5.90 -0.10 -16.72
CA GLU A 27 5.90 -1.57 -16.65
C GLU A 27 4.62 -2.14 -16.02
N LEU A 28 4.05 -1.42 -15.04
CA LEU A 28 2.87 -1.83 -14.28
C LEU A 28 1.79 -0.73 -14.33
N PRO A 29 1.22 -0.45 -15.52
CA PRO A 29 0.14 0.52 -15.63
C PRO A 29 -1.08 0.03 -14.85
N ILE A 30 -1.80 0.96 -14.23
CA ILE A 30 -3.07 0.64 -13.58
C ILE A 30 -4.08 0.15 -14.64
N SER A 31 -4.83 -0.91 -14.33
CA SER A 31 -5.95 -1.33 -15.18
C SER A 31 -7.21 -0.53 -14.89
N ASP A 32 -8.13 -0.46 -15.84
CA ASP A 32 -9.41 0.23 -15.69
C ASP A 32 -10.21 -0.31 -14.49
N GLU A 33 -10.15 -1.62 -14.23
CA GLU A 33 -10.82 -2.25 -13.09
C GLU A 33 -10.20 -1.82 -11.76
N ALA A 34 -8.87 -1.72 -11.70
CA ALA A 34 -8.16 -1.27 -10.51
C ALA A 34 -8.41 0.21 -10.23
N GLU A 35 -8.41 1.06 -11.26
CA GLU A 35 -8.75 2.48 -11.15
C GLU A 35 -10.16 2.66 -10.58
N LYS A 36 -11.15 2.00 -11.19
CA LYS A 36 -12.54 2.05 -10.74
C LYS A 36 -12.68 1.61 -9.29
N LEU A 37 -12.05 0.49 -8.92
CA LEU A 37 -12.09 -0.03 -7.54
C LEU A 37 -11.48 0.96 -6.54
N VAL A 38 -10.33 1.56 -6.87
CA VAL A 38 -9.64 2.53 -5.99
C VAL A 38 -10.48 3.79 -5.82
N VAL A 39 -11.00 4.36 -6.91
CA VAL A 39 -11.82 5.58 -6.88
C VAL A 39 -13.10 5.35 -6.08
N GLN A 40 -13.82 4.26 -6.37
CA GLN A 40 -15.04 3.90 -5.66
C GLN A 40 -14.78 3.68 -4.17
N THR A 41 -13.76 2.90 -3.81
CA THR A 41 -13.46 2.60 -2.41
C THR A 41 -13.06 3.86 -1.63
N ARG A 42 -12.34 4.81 -2.25
CA ARG A 42 -12.03 6.11 -1.63
C ARG A 42 -13.30 6.91 -1.33
N GLN A 43 -14.24 6.94 -2.27
CA GLN A 43 -15.51 7.63 -2.08
C GLN A 43 -16.34 6.96 -0.97
N GLU A 44 -16.44 5.63 -0.96
CA GLU A 44 -17.13 4.89 0.10
C GLU A 44 -16.51 5.18 1.47
N ILE A 45 -15.17 5.16 1.59
CA ILE A 45 -14.50 5.53 2.85
C ILE A 45 -14.81 6.98 3.26
N ALA A 46 -14.84 7.91 2.30
CA ALA A 46 -15.20 9.31 2.59
C ALA A 46 -16.64 9.43 3.11
N ASP A 47 -17.57 8.66 2.54
CA ASP A 47 -18.96 8.63 3.00
C ASP A 47 -19.08 8.07 4.43
N LEU A 48 -18.27 7.07 4.81
CA LEU A 48 -18.17 6.60 6.20
C LEU A 48 -17.64 7.68 7.14
N VAL A 49 -16.55 8.36 6.76
CA VAL A 49 -15.93 9.44 7.56
C VAL A 49 -16.91 10.59 7.79
N HIS A 50 -17.77 10.89 6.81
CA HIS A 50 -18.77 11.94 6.89
C HIS A 50 -20.14 11.47 7.42
N GLY A 51 -20.29 10.20 7.84
CA GLY A 51 -21.54 9.65 8.39
C GLY A 51 -22.69 9.53 7.38
N LYS A 52 -22.39 9.49 6.07
CA LYS A 52 -23.37 9.26 4.99
C LYS A 52 -23.63 7.78 4.74
N ASP A 53 -22.71 6.93 5.16
CA ASP A 53 -22.81 5.48 5.15
C ASP A 53 -22.52 4.97 6.57
N ASN A 54 -23.32 4.01 7.04
CA ASN A 54 -23.27 3.48 8.41
C ASN A 54 -22.56 2.12 8.51
N ARG A 55 -21.95 1.64 7.42
CA ARG A 55 -21.09 0.45 7.47
C ARG A 55 -19.86 0.69 8.36
N LEU A 56 -19.18 -0.38 8.75
CA LEU A 56 -17.91 -0.29 9.47
C LEU A 56 -16.74 -0.48 8.50
N LEU A 57 -15.83 0.49 8.44
CA LEU A 57 -14.54 0.31 7.77
C LEU A 57 -13.67 -0.67 8.55
N VAL A 58 -13.21 -1.73 7.88
CA VAL A 58 -12.35 -2.75 8.48
C VAL A 58 -11.04 -2.83 7.69
N ILE A 59 -9.97 -2.27 8.25
CA ILE A 59 -8.60 -2.43 7.72
C ILE A 59 -7.98 -3.68 8.36
N VAL A 60 -7.82 -4.76 7.58
CA VAL A 60 -7.41 -6.06 8.11
C VAL A 60 -6.43 -6.78 7.19
N GLY A 61 -5.42 -7.43 7.78
CA GLY A 61 -4.40 -8.17 7.05
C GLY A 61 -3.12 -8.40 7.86
N PRO A 62 -2.08 -8.96 7.26
CA PRO A 62 -0.78 -9.17 7.89
C PRO A 62 -0.18 -7.86 8.45
N CYS A 63 0.66 -7.98 9.49
CA CYS A 63 1.32 -6.80 10.07
C CYS A 63 2.21 -6.09 9.03
N SER A 64 3.03 -6.84 8.31
CA SER A 64 3.79 -6.40 7.14
C SER A 64 3.85 -7.53 6.10
N ILE A 65 3.95 -7.17 4.82
CA ILE A 65 4.05 -8.09 3.70
C ILE A 65 5.53 -8.39 3.45
N HIS A 66 5.89 -9.67 3.57
CA HIS A 66 7.23 -10.19 3.24
C HIS A 66 7.18 -11.30 2.18
N ASP A 67 6.00 -11.90 1.95
CA ASP A 67 5.75 -12.93 0.94
C ASP A 67 4.54 -12.50 0.08
N PRO A 68 4.76 -12.13 -1.20
CA PRO A 68 3.68 -11.77 -2.12
C PRO A 68 2.68 -12.91 -2.39
N ALA A 69 3.13 -14.16 -2.44
CA ALA A 69 2.27 -15.29 -2.75
C ALA A 69 1.28 -15.55 -1.60
N ALA A 70 1.77 -15.56 -0.36
CA ALA A 70 0.92 -15.65 0.82
C ALA A 70 -0.02 -14.43 0.96
N ALA A 71 0.42 -13.24 0.56
CA ALA A 71 -0.43 -12.05 0.55
C ALA A 71 -1.61 -12.18 -0.44
N VAL A 72 -1.36 -12.73 -1.63
CA VAL A 72 -2.41 -12.99 -2.63
C VAL A 72 -3.35 -14.10 -2.15
N GLU A 73 -2.83 -15.19 -1.56
CA GLU A 73 -3.65 -16.25 -0.96
C GLU A 73 -4.56 -15.69 0.15
N TYR A 74 -4.02 -14.81 1.00
CA TYR A 74 -4.79 -14.12 2.01
C TYR A 74 -5.91 -13.26 1.39
N ALA A 75 -5.60 -12.48 0.34
CA ALA A 75 -6.59 -11.68 -0.37
C ALA A 75 -7.70 -12.53 -0.99
N GLN A 76 -7.36 -13.69 -1.55
CA GLN A 76 -8.33 -14.64 -2.10
C GLN A 76 -9.28 -15.21 -1.05
N ARG A 77 -8.80 -15.42 0.19
CA ARG A 77 -9.64 -15.83 1.33
C ARG A 77 -10.46 -14.69 1.90
N LEU A 78 -9.94 -13.46 1.85
CA LEU A 78 -10.63 -12.26 2.35
C LEU A 78 -11.76 -11.82 1.40
N LEU A 79 -11.60 -11.99 0.09
CA LEU A 79 -12.55 -11.51 -0.91
C LEU A 79 -13.99 -12.08 -0.75
N PRO A 80 -14.19 -13.40 -0.51
CA PRO A 80 -15.51 -13.93 -0.18
C PRO A 80 -16.15 -13.27 1.04
N LEU A 81 -15.36 -12.96 2.07
CA LEU A 81 -15.86 -12.28 3.29
C LEU A 81 -16.20 -10.82 3.01
N ARG A 82 -15.38 -10.12 2.21
CA ARG A 82 -15.69 -8.76 1.73
C ARG A 82 -17.04 -8.70 1.03
N ARG A 83 -17.36 -9.71 0.20
CA ARG A 83 -18.66 -9.82 -0.48
C ARG A 83 -19.79 -10.20 0.47
N GLN A 84 -19.56 -11.19 1.33
CA GLN A 84 -20.57 -11.69 2.27
C GLN A 84 -21.08 -10.59 3.21
N TYR A 85 -20.20 -9.69 3.65
CA TYR A 85 -20.51 -8.64 4.61
C TYR A 85 -20.59 -7.24 3.99
N GLU A 86 -20.73 -7.12 2.66
CA GLU A 86 -20.61 -5.81 1.98
C GLU A 86 -21.66 -4.78 2.40
N LYS A 87 -22.78 -5.23 2.98
CA LYS A 87 -23.88 -4.40 3.48
C LYS A 87 -23.62 -3.85 4.87
N GLU A 88 -22.79 -4.52 5.67
CA GLU A 88 -22.47 -4.14 7.05
C GLU A 88 -21.04 -3.61 7.18
N LEU A 89 -20.10 -4.10 6.37
CA LEU A 89 -18.66 -3.85 6.46
C LEU A 89 -18.09 -3.38 5.12
N LEU A 90 -17.20 -2.39 5.19
CA LEU A 90 -16.27 -2.05 4.11
C LEU A 90 -14.89 -2.64 4.44
N ILE A 91 -14.65 -3.89 4.00
CA ILE A 91 -13.40 -4.61 4.28
C ILE A 91 -12.31 -4.21 3.28
N VAL A 92 -11.18 -3.69 3.76
CA VAL A 92 -10.01 -3.32 2.95
C VAL A 92 -8.78 -4.06 3.48
N MET A 93 -8.04 -4.72 2.58
CA MET A 93 -6.83 -5.46 2.94
C MET A 93 -5.72 -4.50 3.39
N ARG A 94 -5.09 -4.81 4.53
CA ARG A 94 -3.86 -4.17 4.98
C ARG A 94 -2.67 -4.67 4.15
N VAL A 95 -1.99 -3.76 3.45
CA VAL A 95 -0.81 -4.04 2.62
C VAL A 95 0.34 -3.11 3.02
N TYR A 96 0.94 -3.36 4.19
CA TYR A 96 2.06 -2.55 4.71
C TYR A 96 3.37 -3.26 4.39
N PHE A 97 4.38 -2.56 3.86
CA PHE A 97 5.65 -3.18 3.48
C PHE A 97 6.70 -3.22 4.60
N GLU A 98 6.57 -2.34 5.59
CA GLU A 98 7.57 -2.20 6.65
C GLU A 98 6.92 -1.97 8.01
N LYS A 99 7.65 -2.32 9.07
CA LYS A 99 7.34 -1.96 10.45
C LYS A 99 8.48 -1.07 10.96
N PRO A 100 8.21 0.16 11.41
CA PRO A 100 9.24 1.01 12.01
C PRO A 100 9.89 0.33 13.22
N ARG A 101 11.23 0.37 13.28
CA ARG A 101 12.04 -0.33 14.30
C ARG A 101 13.08 0.61 14.89
N THR A 102 13.28 0.53 16.20
CA THR A 102 14.36 1.22 16.93
C THR A 102 15.57 0.32 17.20
N THR A 103 15.37 -0.99 17.04
CA THR A 103 16.41 -2.03 17.09
C THR A 103 16.64 -2.58 15.68
N VAL A 104 17.87 -2.97 15.35
CA VAL A 104 18.24 -3.48 14.02
C VAL A 104 17.32 -4.61 13.55
N GLY A 105 16.88 -4.52 12.28
CA GLY A 105 16.23 -5.58 11.48
C GLY A 105 14.76 -5.33 11.12
#